data_AF-A0A9P7JIL3-F1
#
_entry.id   AF-A0A9P7JIL3-F1
#
_cell.length_a   1.000
_cell.length_b   1.000
_cell.length_c   1.000
_cell.angle_alpha   90.00
_cell.angle_beta   90.00
_cell.angle_gamma   90.00
#
_symmetry.space_group_name_H-M   'P 1'
#
loop_
_entity.id
_entity.type
_entity.pdbx_description
1 polymer ?
#
loop_
_entity_poly.entity_id
_entity_poly.type
_entity_poly.pdbx_seq_one_letter_code
_entity_poly.pdbx_strand_id
1 'polypeptide(L)'
;LIYQIMRHIFTGPSTALGDDSRATRSCNASLHDMSTVEAEHIAYACVQARFAISNKNKWAEADGEFNYWAFYYNIIDFIHECEDRDWAQGLLKWWNK
;
A
#
# COMPACT_ATOMS: atom_id res chain seq x y z
N LEU A 1 -6.30 7.43 -5.51
CA LEU A 1 -5.80 7.66 -4.14
C LEU A 1 -4.75 6.63 -3.72
N ILE A 2 -5.06 5.33 -3.68
CA ILE A 2 -4.13 4.26 -3.23
C ILE A 2 -2.81 4.27 -4.04
N TYR A 3 -2.88 4.45 -5.36
CA TYR A 3 -1.68 4.56 -6.22
C TYR A 3 -0.72 5.66 -5.75
N GLN A 4 -1.26 6.84 -5.42
CA GLN A 4 -0.42 7.93 -4.91
C GLN A 4 0.15 7.58 -3.54
N ILE A 5 -0.64 6.99 -2.65
CA ILE A 5 -0.19 6.57 -1.32
C ILE A 5 0.94 5.55 -1.42
N MET A 6 0.80 4.54 -2.28
CA MET A 6 1.86 3.57 -2.57
C MET A 6 3.16 4.26 -2.98
N ARG A 7 3.09 5.21 -3.91
CA ARG A 7 4.29 5.97 -4.31
C ARG A 7 4.87 6.79 -3.16
N HIS A 8 4.05 7.47 -2.36
CA HIS A 8 4.54 8.27 -1.24
C HIS A 8 5.12 7.43 -0.09
N ILE A 9 4.66 6.19 0.09
CA ILE A 9 5.19 5.26 1.09
C ILE A 9 6.48 4.61 0.60
N PHE A 10 6.47 4.03 -0.60
CA PHE A 10 7.52 3.12 -1.04
C PHE A 10 8.61 3.79 -1.89
N THR A 11 8.31 4.93 -2.52
CA THR A 11 9.27 5.66 -3.36
C THR A 11 9.82 6.90 -2.66
N GLY A 12 10.86 7.51 -3.22
CA GLY A 12 11.46 8.72 -2.65
C GLY A 12 10.59 9.96 -2.93
N PRO A 13 10.69 11.02 -2.13
CA PRO A 13 9.91 12.25 -2.32
C PRO A 13 10.03 12.85 -3.73
N SER A 14 11.21 12.73 -4.35
CA SER A 14 11.44 13.22 -5.72
C SER A 14 10.77 12.36 -6.80
N THR A 15 10.66 11.05 -6.60
CA THR A 15 10.08 10.13 -7.58
C THR A 15 8.60 9.84 -7.36
N ALA A 16 8.05 10.25 -6.20
CA ALA A 16 6.67 10.00 -5.81
C ALA A 16 5.62 10.61 -6.77
N LEU A 17 6.01 11.63 -7.55
CA LEU A 17 5.17 12.24 -8.59
C LEU A 17 5.51 11.75 -10.01
N GLY A 18 6.59 11.00 -10.20
CA GLY A 18 7.04 10.51 -11.50
C GLY A 18 8.20 11.30 -12.10
N ASP A 19 8.81 12.20 -11.34
CA ASP A 19 10.01 12.91 -11.75
C ASP A 19 11.27 12.07 -11.55
N ASP A 20 12.39 12.52 -12.12
CA ASP A 20 13.70 11.91 -11.94
C ASP A 20 14.14 11.91 -10.47
N SER A 21 14.82 10.83 -10.08
CA SER A 21 15.36 10.70 -8.73
C SER A 21 16.44 11.74 -8.48
N ARG A 22 16.25 12.51 -7.41
CA ARG A 22 17.26 13.41 -6.83
C ARG A 22 17.66 12.94 -5.43
N ALA A 23 17.36 11.69 -5.10
CA ALA A 23 17.52 11.16 -3.76
C ALA A 23 19.00 10.84 -3.47
N THR A 24 19.48 11.30 -2.32
CA THR A 24 20.77 10.89 -1.73
C THR A 24 20.63 9.76 -0.72
N ARG A 25 19.39 9.30 -0.47
CA ARG A 25 19.03 8.22 0.46
C ARG A 25 18.12 7.21 -0.23
N SER A 26 18.26 5.93 0.14
CA SER A 26 17.41 4.85 -0.36
C SER A 26 15.95 5.04 0.03
N CYS A 27 15.04 4.71 -0.88
CA CYS A 27 13.60 4.70 -0.60
C CYS A 27 13.19 3.45 0.20
N ASN A 28 11.96 3.45 0.74
CA ASN A 28 11.46 2.33 1.53
C ASN A 28 11.40 1.02 0.72
N ALA A 29 11.05 1.07 -0.56
CA ALA A 29 11.11 -0.13 -1.42
C ALA A 29 12.51 -0.74 -1.44
N SER A 30 13.55 0.08 -1.59
CA SER A 30 14.94 -0.38 -1.56
C SER A 30 15.39 -0.85 -0.17
N LEU A 31 14.86 -0.27 0.92
CA LEU A 31 15.20 -0.68 2.28
C LEU A 31 14.58 -2.01 2.69
N HIS A 32 13.45 -2.36 2.07
CA HIS A 32 12.71 -3.60 2.32
C HIS A 32 12.95 -4.65 1.23
N ASP A 33 13.93 -4.45 0.35
CA ASP A 33 14.20 -5.33 -0.81
C ASP A 33 12.94 -5.64 -1.64
N MET A 34 12.05 -4.66 -1.73
CA MET A 34 10.79 -4.74 -2.44
C MET A 34 11.05 -4.67 -3.94
N SER A 35 11.11 -5.85 -4.56
CA SER A 35 11.25 -6.01 -6.02
C SER A 35 9.91 -6.07 -6.74
N THR A 36 8.85 -6.44 -6.03
CA THR A 36 7.48 -6.50 -6.55
C THR A 36 6.47 -6.01 -5.51
N VAL A 37 5.32 -5.54 -5.98
CA VAL A 37 4.15 -5.23 -5.18
C VAL A 37 3.36 -6.52 -4.95
N GLU A 38 3.23 -6.88 -3.67
CA GLU A 38 2.41 -8.00 -3.18
C GLU A 38 1.11 -7.48 -2.53
N ALA A 39 0.19 -8.39 -2.18
CA ALA A 39 -1.09 -8.04 -1.57
C ALA A 39 -0.92 -7.26 -0.26
N GLU A 40 0.11 -7.60 0.51
CA GLU A 40 0.52 -7.00 1.78
C GLU A 40 0.81 -5.50 1.62
N HIS A 41 1.46 -5.12 0.54
CA HIS A 41 1.81 -3.73 0.23
C HIS A 41 0.55 -2.93 -0.12
N ILE A 42 -0.36 -3.53 -0.90
CA ILE A 42 -1.65 -2.93 -1.25
C ILE A 42 -2.51 -2.75 0.00
N ALA A 43 -2.60 -3.78 0.84
CA ALA A 43 -3.32 -3.75 2.10
C ALA A 43 -2.77 -2.65 3.03
N TYR A 44 -1.45 -2.52 3.11
CA TYR A 44 -0.81 -1.47 3.89
C TYR A 44 -1.17 -0.07 3.36
N ALA A 45 -1.14 0.14 2.05
CA ALA A 45 -1.54 1.42 1.46
C ALA A 45 -3.03 1.73 1.68
N CYS A 46 -3.91 0.74 1.65
CA CYS A 46 -5.33 0.90 1.99
C CYS A 46 -5.52 1.32 3.46
N VAL A 47 -4.78 0.70 4.38
CA VAL A 47 -4.77 1.05 5.80
C VAL A 47 -4.32 2.49 5.99
N GLN A 48 -3.22 2.89 5.35
CA GLN A 48 -2.71 4.27 5.41
C GLN A 48 -3.70 5.27 4.79
N ALA A 49 -4.38 4.90 3.70
CA ALA A 49 -5.44 5.71 3.10
C ALA A 49 -6.59 5.94 4.07
N ARG A 50 -7.06 4.89 4.73
CA ARG A 50 -8.13 5.00 5.71
C ARG A 50 -7.73 5.87 6.89
N PHE A 51 -6.51 5.70 7.40
CA PHE A 51 -5.99 6.53 8.49
C PHE A 51 -5.90 8.01 8.08
N ALA A 52 -5.37 8.30 6.90
CA ALA A 52 -5.23 9.66 6.39
C ALA A 52 -6.58 10.39 6.17
N ILE A 53 -7.65 9.66 5.87
CA ILE A 53 -9.01 10.22 5.72
C ILE A 53 -9.74 10.32 7.07
N SER A 54 -9.31 9.56 8.08
CA SER A 54 -9.92 9.58 9.41
C SER A 54 -9.64 10.90 10.13
N ASN A 55 -10.46 11.25 11.12
CA ASN A 55 -10.20 12.39 12.00
C ASN A 55 -9.22 12.05 13.15
N LYS A 56 -8.42 10.98 13.00
CA LYS A 56 -7.46 10.55 14.02
C LYS A 56 -6.12 11.22 13.77
N ASN A 57 -5.62 11.90 14.79
CA ASN A 57 -4.31 12.55 14.77
C ASN A 57 -3.17 11.65 15.26
N LYS A 58 -3.50 10.43 15.72
CA LYS A 58 -2.55 9.45 16.23
C LYS A 58 -2.97 8.06 15.77
N TRP A 59 -1.98 7.26 15.40
CA TRP A 59 -2.18 5.87 15.06
C TRP A 59 -2.68 5.07 16.28
N ALA A 60 -3.63 4.17 16.04
CA ALA A 60 -4.12 3.19 16.99
C ALA A 60 -4.55 1.94 16.20
N GLU A 61 -4.58 0.77 16.84
CA GLU A 61 -5.01 -0.49 16.21
C GLU A 61 -6.48 -0.47 15.79
N ALA A 62 -7.30 0.31 16.49
CA ALA A 62 -8.70 0.52 16.16
C ALA A 62 -9.07 2.01 16.15
N ASP A 63 -9.96 2.38 15.24
CA ASP A 63 -10.65 3.66 15.15
C ASP A 63 -12.14 3.44 15.46
N GLY A 64 -12.50 3.54 16.75
CA GLY A 64 -13.85 3.22 17.21
C GLY A 64 -14.16 1.74 16.99
N GLU A 65 -15.16 1.45 16.17
CA GLU A 65 -15.52 0.08 15.78
C GLU A 65 -14.65 -0.45 14.62
N PHE A 66 -13.86 0.41 13.97
CA PHE A 66 -13.05 0.01 12.83
C PHE A 66 -11.70 -0.56 13.30
N ASN A 67 -11.44 -1.84 13.01
CA ASN A 67 -10.19 -2.49 13.35
C ASN A 67 -9.24 -2.50 12.14
N TYR A 68 -8.09 -1.80 12.25
CA TYR A 68 -7.12 -1.70 11.16
C TYR A 68 -6.40 -3.03 10.89
N TRP A 69 -6.18 -3.84 11.92
CA TRP A 69 -5.60 -5.17 11.80
C TRP A 69 -6.51 -6.08 10.99
N ALA A 70 -7.78 -6.19 11.37
CA ALA A 70 -8.78 -6.96 10.63
C ALA A 70 -8.92 -6.45 9.19
N PHE A 71 -8.94 -5.13 8.98
CA PHE A 71 -9.01 -4.55 7.64
C PHE A 71 -7.81 -4.93 6.77
N TYR A 72 -6.61 -4.93 7.34
CA TYR A 72 -5.39 -5.31 6.64
C TYR A 72 -5.45 -6.77 6.14
N TYR A 73 -5.73 -7.71 7.05
CA TYR A 73 -5.79 -9.13 6.70
C TYR A 73 -6.97 -9.45 5.78
N ASN A 74 -8.13 -8.82 5.99
CA ASN A 74 -9.26 -9.01 5.09
C ASN A 74 -8.95 -8.60 3.64
N ILE A 75 -8.10 -7.58 3.41
CA ILE A 75 -7.68 -7.22 2.06
C ILE A 75 -6.73 -8.26 1.47
N ILE A 76 -5.79 -8.75 2.26
CA ILE A 76 -4.86 -9.80 1.83
C ILE A 76 -5.66 -11.05 1.45
N ASP A 77 -6.53 -11.50 2.35
CA ASP A 77 -7.38 -12.67 2.13
C ASP A 77 -8.29 -12.45 0.92
N PHE A 78 -8.88 -11.25 0.77
CA PHE A 78 -9.67 -10.91 -0.40
C PHE A 78 -8.89 -11.05 -1.73
N ILE A 79 -7.61 -10.68 -1.76
CA ILE A 79 -6.77 -10.81 -2.97
C ILE A 79 -6.33 -12.27 -3.16
N HIS A 80 -5.87 -12.94 -2.10
CA HIS A 80 -5.31 -14.29 -2.15
C HIS A 80 -6.35 -15.39 -2.31
N GLU A 81 -7.55 -15.20 -1.78
CA GLU A 81 -8.67 -16.16 -1.82
C GLU A 81 -9.72 -15.80 -2.88
N CYS A 82 -9.45 -14.78 -3.72
CA CYS A 82 -10.35 -14.40 -4.81
C CYS A 82 -10.63 -15.59 -5.74
N GLU A 83 -11.92 -15.93 -5.90
CA GLU A 83 -12.36 -16.98 -6.83
C GLU A 83 -11.99 -16.62 -8.29
N ASP A 84 -12.08 -15.34 -8.64
CA ASP A 84 -11.62 -14.82 -9.93
C ASP A 84 -10.10 -14.61 -9.91
N ARG A 85 -9.38 -15.70 -10.22
CA ARG A 85 -7.91 -15.70 -10.29
C ARG A 85 -7.35 -14.77 -11.37
N ASP A 86 -8.07 -14.61 -12.49
CA ASP A 86 -7.62 -13.77 -13.59
C ASP A 86 -7.68 -12.30 -13.19
N TRP A 87 -8.74 -11.91 -12.48
CA TRP A 87 -8.84 -10.58 -11.89
C TRP A 87 -7.73 -10.32 -10.88
N ALA A 88 -7.49 -11.24 -9.94
CA ALA A 88 -6.47 -11.07 -8.89
C ALA A 88 -5.05 -10.96 -9.47
N GLN A 89 -4.72 -11.81 -10.45
CA GLN A 89 -3.45 -11.71 -11.17
C GLN A 89 -3.37 -10.43 -12.01
N GLY A 90 -4.47 -10.02 -12.64
CA GLY A 90 -4.56 -8.76 -13.38
C GLY A 90 -4.28 -7.54 -12.50
N LEU A 91 -4.79 -7.55 -11.26
CA LEU A 91 -4.52 -6.54 -10.25
C LEU A 91 -3.04 -6.48 -9.89
N LEU A 92 -2.44 -7.60 -9.48
CA LEU A 92 -1.01 -7.64 -9.13
C LEU A 92 -0.11 -7.27 -10.31
N LYS A 93 -0.46 -7.73 -11.52
CA LYS A 93 0.25 -7.36 -12.75
C LYS A 93 0.13 -5.87 -13.03
N TRP A 94 -1.02 -5.25 -12.78
CA TRP A 94 -1.19 -3.81 -12.97
C TRP A 94 -0.28 -3.01 -12.02
N TRP A 95 -0.14 -3.43 -10.78
CA TRP A 95 0.72 -2.79 -9.79
C TRP A 95 2.22 -2.96 -10.04
N ASN A 96 2.61 -4.03 -10.74
CA ASN A 96 4.00 -4.35 -11.08
C ASN A 96 4.39 -3.92 -12.51
N LYS A 97 3.69 -2.94 -13.08
CA LYS A 97 4.09 -2.27 -14.34
C LYS A 97 5.01 -1.10 -14.06
#